data_AF-A0A358N0I9-F1
#
_entry.id   AF-A0A358N0I9-F1
#
_cell.length_a   1.000
_cell.length_b   1.000
_cell.length_c   1.000
_cell.angle_alpha   90.00
_cell.angle_beta   90.00
_cell.angle_gamma   90.00
#
_symmetry.space_group_name_H-M   'P 1'
#
loop_
_entity.id
_entity.type
_entity.pdbx_description
1 polymer ?
#
loop_
_entity_poly.entity_id
_entity_poly.type
_entity_poly.pdbx_seq_one_letter_code
_entity_poly.pdbx_strand_id
1 'polypeptide(L)'
;MHLNINDSEHLESPSQSEVRQCVENLGADQFLVLGHGEGYFVQTYHNPDGSYELEYRQGAANQHYKLSSDRITTADVVNAFGLFLAHSGALATTWDWQPLILGPEVRVVDEAEVPDALVEYHGVLMSADWPQEIEDAQELTGYVMHGQAYNRVRHSAADAIGEQGELCPECGVLKGQYHVPGCQQEDCPRCAGKLVECSCEIDVV
;
A
#
# COMPACT_ATOMS: atom_id res chain seq x y z
N MET A 1 -11.10 -17.67 -16.27
CA MET A 1 -9.94 -18.27 -15.58
C MET A 1 -8.80 -18.31 -16.59
N HIS A 2 -7.62 -17.85 -16.20
CA HIS A 2 -6.45 -17.77 -17.06
C HIS A 2 -5.22 -18.19 -16.26
N LEU A 3 -4.44 -19.14 -16.76
CA LEU A 3 -3.19 -19.59 -16.15
C LEU A 3 -2.01 -19.05 -16.95
N ASN A 4 -1.16 -18.26 -16.30
CA ASN A 4 0.12 -17.78 -16.81
C ASN A 4 1.25 -18.67 -16.26
N ILE A 5 2.14 -19.09 -17.16
CA ILE A 5 3.35 -19.86 -16.89
C ILE A 5 4.55 -19.02 -17.37
N ASN A 6 5.35 -18.51 -16.42
CA ASN A 6 6.57 -17.73 -16.69
C ASN A 6 6.42 -16.54 -17.67
N ASP A 7 5.26 -15.88 -17.71
CA ASP A 7 4.88 -14.81 -18.65
C ASP A 7 4.84 -15.16 -20.14
N SER A 8 5.41 -16.29 -20.56
CA SER A 8 5.49 -16.69 -21.96
C SER A 8 4.34 -17.59 -22.42
N GLU A 9 3.89 -18.49 -21.54
CA GLU A 9 2.89 -19.50 -21.88
C GLU A 9 1.61 -19.27 -21.08
N HIS A 10 0.47 -19.43 -21.76
CA HIS A 10 -0.84 -19.08 -21.20
C HIS A 10 -1.88 -20.14 -21.58
N LEU A 11 -2.71 -20.53 -20.61
CA LEU A 11 -3.87 -21.39 -20.83
C LEU A 11 -5.16 -20.65 -20.49
N GLU A 12 -6.06 -20.60 -21.48
CA GLU A 12 -7.40 -20.06 -21.32
C GLU A 12 -8.35 -21.12 -20.76
N SER A 13 -8.97 -20.82 -19.63
CA SER A 13 -9.92 -21.71 -18.94
C SER A 13 -9.38 -23.14 -18.70
N PRO A 14 -8.24 -23.29 -18.01
CA PRO A 14 -7.59 -24.58 -17.84
C PRO A 14 -8.42 -25.53 -16.97
N SER A 15 -8.35 -26.83 -17.28
CA SER A 15 -8.92 -27.91 -16.46
C SER A 15 -8.06 -28.20 -15.22
N GLN A 16 -8.63 -28.89 -14.22
CA GLN A 16 -7.87 -29.33 -13.04
C GLN A 16 -6.66 -30.21 -13.41
N SER A 17 -6.77 -31.05 -14.44
CA SER A 17 -5.67 -31.90 -14.90
C SER A 17 -4.53 -31.10 -15.53
N GLU A 18 -4.85 -30.07 -16.31
CA GLU A 18 -3.84 -29.19 -16.93
C GLU A 18 -3.11 -28.38 -15.86
N VAL A 19 -3.86 -27.80 -14.92
CA VAL A 19 -3.27 -27.07 -13.78
C VAL A 19 -2.34 -27.97 -12.96
N ARG A 20 -2.77 -29.18 -12.62
CA ARG A 20 -1.93 -30.17 -11.93
C ARG A 20 -0.64 -30.44 -12.71
N GLN A 21 -0.76 -30.70 -14.01
CA GLN A 21 0.38 -30.99 -14.86
C GLN A 21 1.37 -29.81 -14.92
N CYS A 22 0.88 -28.57 -14.98
CA CYS A 22 1.73 -27.38 -14.93
C CYS A 22 2.49 -27.28 -13.59
N VAL A 23 1.82 -27.51 -12.47
CA VAL A 23 2.44 -27.47 -11.13
C VAL A 23 3.49 -28.57 -10.97
N GLU A 24 3.18 -29.80 -11.40
CA GLU A 24 4.09 -30.95 -11.30
C GLU A 24 5.32 -30.81 -12.21
N ASN A 25 5.21 -30.06 -13.31
CA ASN A 25 6.31 -29.80 -14.23
C ASN A 25 7.00 -28.44 -14.00
N LEU A 26 6.63 -27.71 -12.94
CA LEU A 26 7.22 -26.41 -12.66
C LEU A 26 8.69 -26.57 -12.27
N GLY A 27 9.58 -26.10 -13.14
CA GLY A 27 11.03 -26.10 -12.90
C GLY A 27 11.44 -25.17 -11.77
N ALA A 28 12.68 -25.29 -11.31
CA ALA A 28 13.25 -24.30 -10.40
C ALA A 28 13.39 -22.94 -11.10
N ASP A 29 13.25 -21.85 -10.35
CA ASP A 29 13.29 -20.46 -10.86
C ASP A 29 12.10 -20.14 -11.79
N GLN A 30 10.94 -20.76 -11.54
CA GLN A 30 9.73 -20.60 -12.36
C GLN A 30 8.50 -20.32 -11.50
N PHE A 31 7.50 -19.66 -12.09
CA PHE A 31 6.24 -19.33 -11.42
C PHE A 31 5.01 -19.71 -12.24
N LEU A 32 3.89 -19.85 -11.52
CA LEU A 32 2.56 -20.01 -12.07
C LEU A 32 1.62 -18.99 -11.43
N VAL A 33 0.74 -18.39 -12.23
CA VAL A 33 -0.35 -17.54 -11.73
C VAL A 33 -1.65 -17.98 -12.38
N LEU A 34 -2.61 -18.46 -11.58
CA LEU A 34 -3.97 -18.72 -12.02
C LEU A 34 -4.87 -17.59 -11.53
N GLY A 35 -5.51 -16.87 -12.46
CA GLY A 35 -6.35 -15.72 -12.12
C GLY A 35 -7.73 -15.72 -12.76
N HIS A 36 -8.64 -14.95 -12.16
CA HIS A 36 -9.92 -14.59 -12.77
C HIS A 36 -10.23 -13.09 -12.62
N GLY A 37 -9.95 -12.31 -13.66
CA GLY A 37 -10.15 -10.87 -13.61
C GLY A 37 -9.13 -10.16 -12.73
N GLU A 38 -9.32 -8.85 -12.59
CA GLU A 38 -8.37 -7.99 -11.88
C GLU A 38 -8.40 -8.28 -10.38
N GLY A 39 -7.23 -8.46 -9.78
CA GLY A 39 -7.15 -8.62 -8.33
C GLY A 39 -7.28 -10.05 -7.80
N TYR A 40 -7.84 -10.99 -8.56
CA TYR A 40 -8.11 -12.36 -8.08
C TYR A 40 -7.14 -13.35 -8.70
N PHE A 41 -6.25 -13.93 -7.88
CA PHE A 41 -5.33 -14.97 -8.33
C PHE A 41 -4.88 -15.89 -7.21
N VAL A 42 -4.36 -17.06 -7.57
CA VAL A 42 -3.45 -17.88 -6.78
C VAL A 42 -2.14 -18.02 -7.56
N GLN A 43 -1.02 -17.89 -6.87
CA GLN A 43 0.30 -17.99 -7.48
C GLN A 43 1.24 -18.88 -6.68
N THR A 44 2.20 -19.45 -7.38
CA THR A 44 3.34 -20.13 -6.76
C THR A 44 4.63 -19.75 -7.46
N TYR A 45 5.72 -19.72 -6.72
CA TYR A 45 7.07 -19.62 -7.23
C TYR A 45 7.89 -20.82 -6.72
N HIS A 46 8.60 -21.51 -7.61
CA HIS A 46 9.48 -22.60 -7.25
C HIS A 46 10.91 -22.08 -7.14
N ASN A 47 11.38 -21.93 -5.90
CA ASN A 47 12.69 -21.39 -5.62
C ASN A 47 13.81 -22.32 -6.13
N PRO A 48 15.00 -21.77 -6.44
CA PRO A 48 16.17 -22.56 -6.81
C PRO A 48 16.62 -23.60 -5.77
N ASP A 49 16.25 -23.42 -4.50
CA ASP A 49 16.55 -24.35 -3.40
C ASP A 49 15.53 -25.51 -3.28
N GLY A 50 14.52 -25.55 -4.15
CA GLY A 50 13.47 -26.56 -4.18
C GLY A 50 12.28 -26.26 -3.27
N SER A 51 12.29 -25.14 -2.54
CA SER A 51 11.11 -24.68 -1.79
C SER A 51 10.09 -24.01 -2.71
N TYR A 52 8.83 -24.01 -2.29
CA TYR A 52 7.78 -23.27 -2.98
C TYR A 52 7.38 -22.06 -2.16
N GLU A 53 7.03 -20.98 -2.84
CA GLU A 53 6.17 -19.92 -2.30
C GLU A 53 4.74 -20.17 -2.80
N LEU A 54 3.75 -19.86 -1.96
CA LEU A 54 2.34 -20.02 -2.32
C LEU A 54 1.55 -18.85 -1.75
N GLU A 55 0.83 -18.16 -2.63
CA GLU A 55 0.13 -16.92 -2.31
C GLU A 55 -1.20 -16.87 -3.06
N TYR A 56 -2.20 -16.15 -2.53
CA TYR A 56 -3.43 -15.85 -3.26
C TYR A 56 -3.96 -14.47 -2.90
N ARG A 57 -4.68 -13.85 -3.84
CA ARG A 57 -5.35 -12.56 -3.66
C ARG A 57 -6.83 -12.64 -4.03
N GLN A 58 -7.67 -11.95 -3.27
CA GLN A 58 -9.13 -11.88 -3.48
C GLN A 58 -9.60 -10.48 -3.87
N GLY A 59 -9.03 -9.91 -4.93
CA GLY A 59 -9.42 -8.59 -5.43
C GLY A 59 -8.44 -7.51 -4.95
N ALA A 60 -8.71 -6.94 -3.77
CA ALA A 60 -7.95 -5.81 -3.24
C ALA A 60 -6.53 -6.19 -2.80
N ALA A 61 -5.61 -5.21 -2.79
CA ALA A 61 -4.20 -5.43 -2.44
C ALA A 61 -3.98 -5.88 -0.98
N ASN A 62 -4.85 -5.49 -0.06
CA ASN A 62 -4.85 -5.91 1.33
C ASN A 62 -5.51 -7.28 1.57
N GLN A 63 -6.19 -7.83 0.57
CA GLN A 63 -6.72 -9.19 0.58
C GLN A 63 -5.75 -10.15 -0.11
N HIS A 64 -4.45 -9.96 0.16
CA HIS A 64 -3.35 -10.75 -0.36
C HIS A 64 -2.72 -11.55 0.78
N TYR A 65 -2.54 -12.85 0.54
CA TYR A 65 -2.11 -13.78 1.58
C TYR A 65 -1.01 -14.70 1.08
N LYS A 66 -0.08 -15.03 1.96
CA LYS A 66 1.03 -15.96 1.74
C LYS A 66 0.99 -17.09 2.76
N LEU A 67 1.31 -18.29 2.32
CA LEU A 67 1.53 -19.41 3.22
C LEU A 67 2.92 -19.28 3.86
N SER A 68 2.98 -19.09 5.18
CA SER A 68 4.25 -18.95 5.94
C SER A 68 4.81 -20.29 6.41
N SER A 69 4.72 -21.31 5.57
CA SER A 69 5.27 -22.64 5.84
C SER A 69 6.68 -22.76 5.27
N ASP A 70 7.62 -23.29 6.06
CA ASP A 70 8.96 -23.65 5.62
C ASP A 70 8.98 -24.89 4.71
N ARG A 71 7.84 -25.58 4.59
CA ARG A 71 7.70 -26.85 3.85
C ARG A 71 6.43 -26.88 3.03
N ILE A 72 6.32 -25.99 2.05
CA ILE A 72 5.26 -26.04 1.04
C ILE A 72 5.59 -27.16 0.05
N THR A 73 4.68 -28.12 -0.10
CA THR A 73 4.87 -29.25 -1.03
C THR A 73 4.16 -29.01 -2.36
N THR A 74 4.56 -29.74 -3.41
CA THR A 74 3.83 -29.77 -4.68
C THR A 74 2.35 -30.14 -4.49
N ALA A 75 2.03 -31.00 -3.51
CA ALA A 75 0.65 -31.37 -3.21
C ALA A 75 -0.16 -30.20 -2.64
N ASP A 76 0.46 -29.34 -1.82
CA ASP A 76 -0.18 -28.12 -1.29
C ASP A 76 -0.50 -27.15 -2.43
N VAL A 77 0.48 -26.94 -3.33
CA VAL A 77 0.29 -26.07 -4.51
C VAL A 77 -0.82 -26.60 -5.42
N VAL A 78 -0.80 -27.89 -5.76
CA VAL A 78 -1.86 -28.53 -6.57
C VAL A 78 -3.24 -28.36 -5.91
N ASN A 79 -3.32 -28.54 -4.59
CA ASN A 79 -4.57 -28.39 -3.86
C ASN A 79 -5.06 -26.93 -3.87
N ALA A 80 -4.19 -25.97 -3.60
CA ALA A 80 -4.56 -24.54 -3.57
C ALA A 80 -5.06 -24.06 -4.93
N PHE A 81 -4.35 -24.41 -6.01
CA PHE A 81 -4.77 -24.11 -7.37
C PHE A 81 -6.10 -24.81 -7.73
N GLY A 82 -6.29 -26.06 -7.30
CA GLY A 82 -7.54 -26.80 -7.51
C GLY A 82 -8.74 -26.17 -6.79
N LEU A 83 -8.54 -25.70 -5.55
CA LEU A 83 -9.57 -25.00 -4.77
C LEU A 83 -9.91 -23.64 -5.37
N PHE A 84 -8.90 -22.90 -5.85
CA PHE A 84 -9.10 -21.62 -6.55
C PHE A 84 -9.88 -21.82 -7.86
N LEU A 85 -9.50 -22.79 -8.69
CA LEU A 85 -10.19 -23.11 -9.94
C LEU A 85 -11.68 -23.47 -9.70
N ALA A 86 -11.96 -24.17 -8.61
CA ALA A 86 -13.31 -24.54 -8.21
C ALA A 86 -14.11 -23.41 -7.52
N HIS A 87 -13.50 -22.22 -7.33
CA HIS A 87 -14.06 -21.11 -6.53
C HIS A 87 -14.50 -21.56 -5.12
N SER A 88 -13.74 -22.47 -4.50
CA SER A 88 -14.09 -23.05 -3.22
C SER A 88 -13.67 -22.16 -2.05
N GLY A 89 -14.60 -21.86 -1.15
CA GLY A 89 -14.31 -21.14 0.10
C GLY A 89 -13.32 -21.87 1.02
N ALA A 90 -13.07 -23.17 0.80
CA ALA A 90 -12.06 -23.93 1.54
C ALA A 90 -10.63 -23.41 1.29
N LEU A 91 -10.37 -22.69 0.20
CA LEU A 91 -9.06 -22.08 -0.04
C LEU A 91 -8.63 -21.22 1.15
N ALA A 92 -9.54 -20.40 1.69
CA ALA A 92 -9.24 -19.47 2.78
C ALA A 92 -9.06 -20.14 4.16
N THR A 93 -9.45 -21.40 4.32
CA THR A 93 -9.46 -22.08 5.63
C THR A 93 -8.59 -23.34 5.69
N THR A 94 -8.08 -23.81 4.55
CA THR A 94 -7.27 -25.04 4.48
C THR A 94 -5.87 -24.86 5.07
N TRP A 95 -5.32 -23.65 4.98
CA TRP A 95 -4.00 -23.31 5.54
C TRP A 95 -4.08 -22.10 6.45
N ASP A 96 -3.05 -21.93 7.28
CA ASP A 96 -2.85 -20.76 8.14
C ASP A 96 -2.21 -19.61 7.34
N TRP A 97 -3.03 -19.02 6.48
CA TRP A 97 -2.64 -17.93 5.59
C TRP A 97 -2.26 -16.68 6.36
N GLN A 98 -1.09 -16.11 6.06
CA GLN A 98 -0.64 -14.86 6.63
C GLN A 98 -0.88 -13.72 5.64
N PRO A 99 -1.43 -12.57 6.06
CA PRO A 99 -1.53 -11.40 5.20
C PRO A 99 -0.16 -10.99 4.65
N LEU A 100 -0.08 -10.79 3.34
CA LEU A 100 1.13 -10.31 2.65
C LEU A 100 0.92 -8.87 2.20
N ILE A 101 1.62 -7.95 2.88
CA ILE A 101 1.58 -6.52 2.59
C ILE A 101 2.80 -6.17 1.73
N LEU A 102 2.58 -5.85 0.44
CA LEU A 102 3.64 -5.45 -0.49
C LEU A 102 3.77 -3.91 -0.48
N GLY A 103 4.73 -3.37 0.28
CA GLY A 103 5.04 -1.93 0.38
C GLY A 103 5.89 -1.60 1.62
N PRO A 104 6.52 -0.41 1.72
CA PRO A 104 7.33 -0.05 2.89
C PRO A 104 6.43 0.09 4.12
N GLU A 105 6.42 -0.91 5.02
CA GLU A 105 5.72 -0.92 6.33
C GLU A 105 4.55 0.08 6.47
N VAL A 106 3.61 0.09 5.53
CA VAL A 106 2.35 0.76 5.74
C VAL A 106 1.53 -0.26 6.50
N ARG A 107 1.47 -0.08 7.83
CA ARG A 107 0.54 -0.83 8.68
C ARG A 107 -0.83 -0.74 8.03
N VAL A 108 -1.28 -1.84 7.45
CA VAL A 108 -2.66 -1.98 7.00
C VAL A 108 -3.46 -2.09 8.28
N VAL A 109 -4.02 -0.96 8.71
CA VAL A 109 -5.11 -0.96 9.67
C VAL A 109 -6.25 -1.75 9.06
N ASP A 110 -6.75 -2.72 9.83
CA ASP A 110 -7.82 -3.63 9.48
C ASP A 110 -9.01 -2.83 8.92
N GLU A 111 -9.53 -3.20 7.74
CA GLU A 111 -10.72 -2.54 7.14
C GLU A 111 -12.00 -2.84 7.94
N ALA A 112 -11.89 -3.59 9.04
CA ALA A 112 -12.91 -3.82 10.05
C ALA A 112 -12.80 -2.91 11.30
N GLU A 113 -11.73 -2.11 11.42
CA GLU A 113 -11.61 -1.01 12.38
C GLU A 113 -10.89 0.18 11.73
N VAL A 114 -11.46 0.73 10.66
CA VAL A 114 -11.33 2.18 10.47
C VAL A 114 -12.29 2.77 11.50
N PRO A 115 -11.85 3.46 12.58
CA PRO A 115 -12.75 4.40 13.15
C PRO A 115 -12.93 5.45 12.05
N ASP A 116 -14.04 5.33 11.33
CA ASP A 116 -14.73 6.39 10.59
C ASP A 116 -15.14 7.54 11.55
N ALA A 117 -14.43 7.68 12.67
CA ALA A 117 -14.56 8.70 13.68
C ALA A 117 -13.96 9.96 13.06
N LEU A 118 -14.80 10.65 12.31
CA LEU A 118 -14.59 12.05 12.05
C LEU A 118 -14.53 12.76 13.41
N VAL A 119 -13.40 13.42 13.67
CA VAL A 119 -13.23 14.28 14.83
C VAL A 119 -13.32 15.72 14.38
N GLU A 120 -13.93 16.55 15.23
CA GLU A 120 -13.89 17.99 15.04
C GLU A 120 -12.57 18.51 15.62
N TYR A 121 -11.77 19.13 14.76
CA TYR A 121 -10.51 19.77 15.16
C TYR A 121 -10.43 21.13 14.47
N HIS A 122 -10.16 22.18 15.26
CA HIS A 122 -10.30 23.58 14.85
C HIS A 122 -11.66 23.92 14.20
N GLY A 123 -12.74 23.21 14.56
CA GLY A 123 -14.08 23.42 13.99
C GLY A 123 -14.30 22.79 12.61
N VAL A 124 -13.36 21.96 12.13
CA VAL A 124 -13.46 21.21 10.87
C VAL A 124 -13.50 19.72 11.17
N LEU A 125 -14.39 18.99 10.49
CA LEU A 125 -14.43 17.52 10.57
C LEU A 125 -13.32 16.92 9.72
N MET A 126 -12.49 16.09 10.33
CA MET A 126 -11.36 15.39 9.69
C MET A 126 -11.21 13.98 10.27
N SER A 127 -10.38 13.13 9.66
CA SER A 127 -10.10 11.80 10.22
C SER A 127 -9.45 11.91 11.60
N ALA A 128 -9.72 10.94 12.48
CA ALA A 128 -9.23 10.92 13.86
C ALA A 128 -7.70 11.06 14.00
N ASP A 129 -6.95 10.61 13.00
CA ASP A 129 -5.48 10.65 13.01
C ASP A 129 -4.90 11.98 12.48
N TRP A 130 -5.70 12.76 11.74
CA TRP A 130 -5.23 14.03 11.14
C TRP A 130 -4.77 15.09 12.15
N PRO A 131 -5.42 15.25 13.33
CA PRO A 131 -4.90 16.12 14.39
C PRO A 131 -3.47 15.77 14.81
N GLN A 132 -3.12 14.48 14.91
CA GLN A 132 -1.77 14.06 15.27
C GLN A 132 -0.76 14.46 14.20
N GLU A 133 -1.10 14.29 12.91
CA GLU A 133 -0.27 14.75 11.78
C GLU A 133 -0.04 16.28 11.81
N ILE A 134 -1.07 17.05 12.20
CA ILE A 134 -0.93 18.51 12.40
C ILE A 134 0.04 18.82 13.54
N GLU A 135 -0.04 18.10 14.65
CA GLU A 135 0.83 18.26 15.82
C GLU A 135 2.29 17.88 15.50
N ASP A 136 2.51 16.72 14.87
CA ASP A 136 3.83 16.23 14.44
C ASP A 136 4.47 17.23 13.46
N ALA A 137 3.67 17.79 12.56
CA ALA A 137 4.12 18.84 11.65
C ALA A 137 4.60 20.11 12.39
N GLN A 138 4.11 20.39 13.61
CA GLN A 138 4.60 21.51 14.40
C GLN A 138 5.98 21.25 15.03
N GLU A 139 6.32 19.98 15.26
CA GLU A 139 7.63 19.57 15.78
C GLU A 139 8.72 19.63 14.70
N LEU A 140 8.34 19.36 13.44
CA LEU A 140 9.21 19.53 12.29
C LEU A 140 9.33 21.02 11.95
N THR A 141 10.31 21.72 12.54
CA THR A 141 10.47 23.18 12.41
C THR A 141 11.36 23.63 11.25
N GLY A 142 12.07 22.71 10.58
CA GLY A 142 13.04 23.02 9.53
C GLY A 142 13.31 21.86 8.58
N TYR A 143 13.88 22.18 7.43
CA TYR A 143 14.37 21.22 6.43
C TYR A 143 15.86 21.40 6.20
N VAL A 144 16.54 20.31 5.85
CA VAL A 144 17.88 20.38 5.26
C VAL A 144 17.72 20.32 3.75
N MET A 145 18.29 21.27 3.02
CA MET A 145 18.22 21.34 1.57
C MET A 145 19.61 21.66 1.02
N HIS A 146 20.18 20.75 0.23
CA HIS A 146 21.56 20.84 -0.27
C HIS A 146 22.59 21.08 0.85
N GLY A 147 22.47 20.36 1.95
CA GLY A 147 23.39 20.42 3.10
C GLY A 147 23.26 21.67 3.97
N GLN A 148 22.27 22.53 3.72
CA GLN A 148 21.99 23.71 4.55
C GLN A 148 20.64 23.59 5.24
N ALA A 149 20.60 23.89 6.54
CA ALA A 149 19.35 23.94 7.31
C ALA A 149 18.56 25.23 7.05
N TYR A 150 17.27 25.10 6.81
CA TYR A 150 16.31 26.19 6.62
C TYR A 150 15.13 26.00 7.58
N ASN A 151 14.71 27.07 8.25
CA ASN A 151 13.47 27.05 9.03
C ASN A 151 12.27 27.00 8.08
N ARG A 152 11.27 26.19 8.39
CA ARG A 152 10.03 26.14 7.62
C ARG A 152 9.29 27.47 7.70
N VAL A 153 8.40 27.69 6.74
CA VAL A 153 7.54 28.88 6.68
C VAL A 153 6.21 28.56 7.34
N ARG A 154 5.80 29.41 8.30
CA ARG A 154 4.51 29.27 8.99
C ARG A 154 3.39 29.76 8.07
N HIS A 155 2.21 29.15 8.19
CA HIS A 155 1.01 29.55 7.47
C HIS A 155 0.69 31.03 7.75
N SER A 156 0.84 31.87 6.73
CA SER A 156 0.31 33.22 6.73
C SER A 156 -1.03 33.21 6.01
N ALA A 157 -2.14 33.21 6.75
CA ALA A 157 -3.44 33.49 6.16
C ALA A 157 -3.34 34.85 5.45
N ALA A 158 -3.61 34.88 4.14
CA ALA A 158 -3.56 36.11 3.36
C ALA A 158 -4.55 37.13 3.95
N ASP A 159 -4.10 38.37 4.17
CA ASP A 159 -4.90 39.47 4.73
C ASP A 159 -5.89 40.03 3.68
N ALA A 160 -6.67 39.14 3.03
CA ALA A 160 -7.75 39.54 2.14
C ALA A 160 -8.97 39.92 2.99
N ILE A 161 -9.28 41.21 2.96
CA ILE A 161 -10.44 41.88 3.56
C ILE A 161 -11.71 41.04 3.42
N GLY A 162 -12.23 40.55 4.56
CA GLY A 162 -13.53 39.90 4.66
C GLY A 162 -13.44 38.45 5.13
N GLU A 163 -13.57 38.28 6.45
CA GLU A 163 -13.98 37.07 7.18
C GLU A 163 -14.05 35.76 6.37
N GLN A 164 -12.97 34.97 6.44
CA GLN A 164 -12.91 33.52 6.74
C GLN A 164 -11.66 32.90 6.14
N GLY A 165 -10.79 32.39 7.01
CA GLY A 165 -9.59 31.64 6.64
C GLY A 165 -8.49 31.68 7.68
N GLU A 166 -8.81 31.50 8.98
CA GLU A 166 -7.74 31.24 9.98
C GLU A 166 -7.03 29.92 9.71
N LEU A 167 -7.67 29.03 8.95
CA LEU A 167 -7.19 27.70 8.62
C LEU A 167 -6.71 27.63 7.17
N CYS A 168 -5.65 26.87 6.95
CA CYS A 168 -5.26 26.46 5.61
C CYS A 168 -6.37 25.57 5.00
N PRO A 169 -6.85 25.86 3.78
CA PRO A 169 -7.92 25.08 3.15
C PRO A 169 -7.50 23.65 2.78
N GLU A 170 -6.20 23.39 2.64
CA GLU A 170 -5.67 22.08 2.25
C GLU A 170 -5.39 21.17 3.46
N CYS A 171 -4.78 21.71 4.52
CA CYS A 171 -4.33 20.88 5.66
C CYS A 171 -4.99 21.23 6.99
N GLY A 172 -5.78 22.31 7.08
CA GLY A 172 -6.52 22.67 8.29
C GLY A 172 -5.68 23.27 9.43
N VAL A 173 -4.42 23.66 9.17
CA VAL A 173 -3.57 24.31 10.18
C VAL A 173 -3.94 25.78 10.37
N LEU A 174 -3.85 26.28 11.61
CA LEU A 174 -4.12 27.68 11.96
C LEU A 174 -3.05 28.63 11.42
N LYS A 175 -3.41 29.91 11.31
CA LYS A 175 -2.47 31.01 11.07
C LYS A 175 -1.34 30.95 12.11
N GLY A 176 -0.10 30.95 11.63
CA GLY A 176 1.10 30.86 12.45
C GLY A 176 1.55 29.43 12.78
N GLN A 177 0.82 28.39 12.41
CA GLN A 177 1.28 27.00 12.47
C GLN A 177 2.09 26.61 11.22
N TYR A 178 2.93 25.59 11.33
CA TYR A 178 3.54 24.97 10.15
C TYR A 178 2.50 24.13 9.42
N HIS A 179 2.58 24.09 8.09
CA HIS A 179 1.74 23.21 7.28
C HIS A 179 2.08 21.74 7.54
N VAL A 180 1.16 20.82 7.25
CA VAL A 180 1.50 19.38 7.19
C VAL A 180 2.38 19.14 5.96
N PRO A 181 3.51 18.40 6.05
CA PRO A 181 4.35 18.09 4.89
C PRO A 181 3.54 17.55 3.72
N GLY A 182 3.76 18.11 2.53
CA GLY A 182 2.98 17.77 1.32
C GLY A 182 1.76 18.67 1.09
N CYS A 183 1.47 19.62 1.99
CA CYS A 183 0.45 20.63 1.76
C CYS A 183 0.79 21.49 0.54
N GLN A 184 -0.17 21.66 -0.38
CA GLN A 184 0.00 22.47 -1.59
C GLN A 184 0.20 23.97 -1.30
N GLN A 185 -0.18 24.43 -0.12
CA GLN A 185 -0.02 25.82 0.29
C GLN A 185 1.31 26.10 0.99
N GLU A 186 2.10 25.09 1.34
CA GLU A 186 3.37 25.27 2.04
C GLU A 186 4.39 25.99 1.14
N ASP A 187 5.04 27.02 1.67
CA ASP A 187 6.08 27.76 0.97
C ASP A 187 7.46 27.13 1.24
N CYS A 188 8.24 26.94 0.18
CA CYS A 188 9.62 26.50 0.24
C CYS A 188 10.49 27.57 0.92
N PRO A 189 11.17 27.26 2.04
CA PRO A 189 11.97 28.25 2.75
C PRO A 189 13.25 28.65 2.00
N ARG A 190 13.62 27.92 0.94
CA ARG A 190 14.80 28.22 0.11
C ARG A 190 14.47 29.16 -1.05
N CYS A 191 13.40 28.91 -1.81
CA CYS A 191 13.08 29.67 -3.02
C CYS A 191 11.82 30.53 -2.92
N ALA A 192 11.07 30.44 -1.82
CA ALA A 192 9.78 31.10 -1.58
C ALA A 192 8.65 30.74 -2.58
N GLY A 193 8.84 29.74 -3.45
CA GLY A 193 7.77 29.12 -4.22
C GLY A 193 7.01 28.06 -3.41
N LYS A 194 5.99 27.41 -3.98
CA LYS A 194 5.30 26.30 -3.30
C LYS A 194 6.21 25.09 -3.17
N LEU A 195 6.31 24.53 -1.96
CA LEU A 195 7.26 23.46 -1.64
C LEU A 195 7.02 22.23 -2.52
N VAL A 196 5.76 21.87 -2.76
CA VAL A 196 5.39 20.72 -3.61
C VAL A 196 5.61 20.96 -5.11
N GLU A 197 5.76 22.21 -5.55
CA GLU A 197 5.94 22.57 -6.96
C GLU A 197 7.39 22.95 -7.28
N CYS A 198 8.20 23.22 -6.26
CA CYS A 198 9.57 23.67 -6.44
C CYS A 198 10.52 22.51 -6.71
N SER A 199 11.65 22.79 -7.35
CA SER A 199 12.74 21.83 -7.58
C SER A 199 13.77 21.79 -6.44
N CYS A 200 13.45 22.30 -5.26
CA CYS A 200 14.35 22.22 -4.10
C CYS A 200 14.19 20.86 -3.44
N GLU A 201 15.23 20.03 -3.51
CA GLU A 201 15.25 18.71 -2.87
C GLU A 201 15.45 18.87 -1.36
N ILE A 202 14.64 18.13 -0.58
CA ILE A 202 14.82 17.97 0.86
C ILE A 202 15.75 16.80 1.07
N ASP A 203 16.84 17.02 1.79
CA ASP A 203 17.77 15.98 2.17
C ASP A 203 17.15 15.15 3.30
N VAL A 204 17.05 13.84 3.10
CA VAL A 204 16.63 12.91 4.15
C VAL A 204 17.84 12.68 5.06
N VAL A 205 17.77 13.19 6.29
CA VAL A 205 18.81 13.07 7.33
C VAL A 205 18.47 11.96 8.33
#